data_AF-A0A4P9ZEK6-F1
#
_entry.id   AF-A0A4P9ZEK6-F1
#
_cell.length_a   1.000
_cell.length_b   1.000
_cell.length_c   1.000
_cell.angle_alpha   90.00
_cell.angle_beta   90.00
_cell.angle_gamma   90.00
#
_symmetry.space_group_name_H-M   'P 1'
#
loop_
_entity.id
_entity.type
_entity.pdbx_description
1 polymer ?
#
loop_
_entity_poly.entity_id
_entity_poly.type
_entity_poly.pdbx_seq_one_letter_code
_entity_poly.pdbx_strand_id
1 'polypeptide(L)'
;MNELEVESRISELKRLKVLAQRACHHEAAKPPPPSITADEKETDSLDWTAEGWIEKEPFRVAKSNLGYRNLSELAEATYKKELSKLTLDQDKYLKSMQASSMQPPYSIVLAPEDIEAVAQGLREASERRQKRRRVGDGGLYMNDRNRQFNLKLNREFGKSVD
;
A
#
# COMPACT_ATOMS: atom_id res chain seq x y z
N MET A 1 50.82 28.21 -5.32
CA MET A 1 49.58 27.78 -6.02
C MET A 1 49.50 28.63 -7.25
N ASN A 2 49.82 28.03 -8.40
CA ASN A 2 50.02 28.78 -9.63
C ASN A 2 48.65 29.15 -10.21
N GLU A 3 48.48 30.40 -10.66
CA GLU A 3 47.20 30.88 -11.22
C GLU A 3 46.69 29.98 -12.36
N LEU A 4 47.61 29.39 -13.13
CA LEU A 4 47.35 28.41 -14.17
C LEU A 4 46.70 27.11 -13.66
N GLU A 5 47.04 26.66 -12.45
CA GLU A 5 46.41 25.46 -11.85
C GLU A 5 44.98 25.76 -11.40
N VAL A 6 44.73 26.99 -10.94
CA VAL A 6 43.40 27.45 -10.52
C VAL A 6 42.48 27.58 -11.73
N GLU A 7 42.95 28.16 -12.83
CA GLU A 7 42.20 28.29 -14.08
C GLU A 7 41.89 26.93 -14.72
N SER A 8 42.84 26.00 -14.66
CA SER A 8 42.65 24.62 -15.11
C SER A 8 41.54 23.92 -14.31
N ARG A 9 41.58 24.05 -12.97
CA ARG A 9 40.56 23.49 -12.06
C ARG A 9 39.17 24.08 -12.31
N ILE A 10 39.08 25.39 -12.53
CA ILE A 10 37.82 26.07 -12.84
C ILE A 10 37.24 25.60 -14.18
N SER A 11 38.11 25.40 -15.18
CA SER A 11 37.71 24.90 -16.51
C SER A 11 37.20 23.47 -16.45
N GLU A 12 37.82 22.63 -15.62
CA GLU A 12 37.42 21.25 -15.39
C GLU A 12 36.07 21.15 -14.66
N LEU A 13 35.86 21.98 -13.63
CA LEU A 13 34.58 22.07 -12.91
C LEU A 13 33.43 22.54 -13.83
N LYS A 14 33.70 23.49 -14.74
CA LYS A 14 32.71 23.93 -15.73
C LYS A 14 32.32 22.82 -16.70
N ARG A 15 33.28 22.00 -17.16
CA ARG A 15 33.01 20.83 -18.01
C ARG A 15 32.16 19.78 -17.29
N LEU A 16 32.50 19.46 -16.05
CA LEU A 16 31.75 18.49 -15.23
C LEU A 16 30.30 18.94 -14.99
N LYS A 17 30.08 20.24 -14.76
CA LYS A 17 28.74 20.80 -14.60
C LYS A 17 27.86 20.64 -15.86
N VAL A 18 28.43 20.85 -17.04
CA VAL A 18 27.71 20.67 -18.32
C VAL A 18 27.39 19.20 -18.57
N LEU A 19 28.31 18.28 -18.24
CA LEU A 19 28.07 16.84 -18.35
C LEU A 19 26.98 16.36 -17.38
N ALA A 20 26.99 16.85 -16.14
CA ALA A 20 25.95 16.54 -15.16
C ALA A 20 24.57 17.08 -15.58
N GLN A 21 24.51 18.32 -16.12
CA GLN A 21 23.25 18.87 -16.65
C GLN A 21 22.72 18.06 -17.84
N ARG A 22 23.59 17.59 -18.73
CA ARG A 22 23.18 16.72 -19.86
C ARG A 22 22.70 15.35 -19.40
N ALA A 23 23.30 14.78 -18.35
CA ALA A 23 22.85 13.51 -17.77
C ALA A 23 21.45 13.62 -17.15
N CYS A 24 21.11 14.75 -16.52
CA CYS A 24 19.77 15.00 -15.96
C CYS A 24 18.68 15.26 -17.02
N HIS A 25 19.06 15.58 -18.27
CA HIS A 25 18.11 15.82 -19.36
C HIS A 25 17.91 14.62 -20.30
N HIS A 26 18.55 13.47 -20.03
CA HIS A 26 18.43 12.28 -20.89
C HIS A 26 17.51 11.16 -20.35
N GLU A 27 16.88 11.32 -19.19
CA GLU A 27 15.69 10.53 -18.83
C GLU A 27 14.43 11.27 -19.28
N ALA A 28 13.90 10.84 -20.43
CA ALA A 28 12.51 10.98 -20.92
C ALA A 28 12.41 11.38 -22.40
N ALA A 29 13.07 10.65 -23.29
CA ALA A 29 12.60 10.54 -24.68
C ALA A 29 11.53 9.43 -24.74
N LYS A 30 10.35 9.69 -24.18
CA LYS A 30 9.15 8.89 -24.44
C LYS A 30 8.67 9.31 -25.85
N PRO A 31 8.40 8.39 -26.79
CA PRO A 31 7.88 8.77 -28.09
C PRO A 31 6.57 9.56 -27.92
N PRO A 32 6.28 10.56 -28.79
CA PRO A 32 5.00 11.24 -28.75
C PRO A 32 3.87 10.21 -28.91
N PRO A 33 2.77 10.33 -28.15
CA PRO A 33 1.66 9.41 -28.28
C PRO A 33 1.13 9.44 -29.72
N PRO A 34 0.71 8.28 -30.27
CA PRO A 34 0.12 8.25 -31.61
C PRO A 34 -1.05 9.22 -31.67
N SER A 35 -1.08 10.07 -32.71
CA SER A 35 -2.22 10.93 -32.98
C SER A 35 -3.45 10.06 -33.20
N ILE A 36 -4.39 10.12 -32.26
CA ILE A 36 -5.66 9.41 -32.33
C ILE A 36 -6.49 10.11 -33.41
N THR A 37 -6.43 9.58 -34.63
CA THR A 37 -7.50 9.73 -35.60
C THR A 37 -8.67 8.89 -35.12
N ALA A 38 -9.80 9.56 -34.92
CA ALA A 38 -11.19 9.12 -34.78
C ALA A 38 -11.53 7.61 -34.70
N ASP A 39 -12.51 7.34 -33.84
CA ASP A 39 -13.33 6.14 -33.72
C ASP A 39 -12.81 4.99 -32.86
N GLU A 40 -12.56 5.26 -31.58
CA GLU A 40 -12.73 4.25 -30.53
C GLU A 40 -13.71 4.80 -29.51
N LYS A 41 -14.86 4.12 -29.36
CA LYS A 41 -15.85 4.40 -28.33
C LYS A 41 -15.13 4.37 -26.98
N GLU A 42 -15.10 5.49 -26.29
CA GLU A 42 -14.81 5.55 -24.85
C GLU A 42 -15.80 4.62 -24.16
N THR A 43 -15.41 3.36 -23.93
CA THR A 43 -16.03 2.59 -22.87
C THR A 43 -15.61 3.29 -21.60
N ASP A 44 -16.56 3.93 -20.92
CA ASP A 44 -16.34 4.50 -19.61
C ASP A 44 -15.62 3.44 -18.76
N SER A 45 -14.33 3.67 -18.50
CA SER A 45 -13.46 2.77 -17.72
C SER A 45 -13.93 2.64 -16.26
N LEU A 46 -15.09 3.20 -15.93
CA LEU A 46 -15.69 3.31 -14.62
C LEU A 46 -17.07 2.60 -14.53
N ASP A 47 -17.51 1.89 -15.57
CA ASP A 47 -18.71 1.05 -15.51
C ASP A 47 -18.35 -0.33 -14.91
N TRP A 48 -18.09 -0.37 -13.61
CA TRP A 48 -17.96 -1.63 -12.87
C TRP A 48 -19.37 -2.17 -12.55
N THR A 49 -19.99 -2.87 -13.50
CA THR A 49 -21.24 -3.59 -13.23
C THR A 49 -20.99 -4.79 -12.29
N ALA A 50 -22.05 -5.27 -11.63
CA ALA A 50 -21.99 -6.42 -10.72
C ALA A 50 -21.37 -7.69 -11.36
N GLU A 51 -21.46 -7.81 -12.68
CA GLU A 51 -20.82 -8.87 -13.47
C GLU A 51 -19.28 -8.81 -13.43
N GLY A 52 -18.68 -7.62 -13.46
CA GLY A 52 -17.22 -7.45 -13.38
C GLY A 52 -16.62 -7.83 -12.02
N TRP A 53 -17.45 -7.94 -10.98
CA TRP A 53 -17.04 -8.48 -9.68
C TRP A 53 -17.01 -10.01 -9.64
N ILE A 54 -17.79 -10.68 -10.50
CA ILE A 54 -17.83 -12.15 -10.60
C ILE A 54 -16.56 -12.67 -11.28
N GLU A 55 -16.04 -11.95 -12.27
CA GLU A 55 -14.81 -12.33 -13.01
C GLU A 55 -13.50 -11.99 -12.28
N LYS A 56 -13.52 -11.11 -11.27
CA LYS A 56 -12.30 -10.82 -10.52
C LYS A 56 -11.92 -12.02 -9.66
N GLU A 57 -10.88 -12.73 -10.09
CA GLU A 57 -10.25 -13.75 -9.26
C GLU A 57 -9.97 -13.19 -7.85
N PRO A 58 -10.21 -13.98 -6.79
CA PRO A 58 -9.93 -13.54 -5.43
C PRO A 58 -8.44 -13.17 -5.33
N PHE A 59 -8.14 -11.96 -4.85
CA PHE A 59 -6.77 -11.49 -4.67
C PHE A 59 -5.97 -12.51 -3.85
N ARG A 60 -5.09 -13.27 -4.52
CA ARG A 60 -4.19 -14.20 -3.86
C ARG A 60 -3.09 -13.40 -3.19
N VAL A 61 -3.22 -13.15 -1.89
CA VAL A 61 -2.18 -12.49 -1.10
C VAL A 61 -1.03 -13.50 -0.91
N ALA A 62 -0.01 -13.41 -1.76
CA ALA A 62 1.23 -14.16 -1.57
C ALA A 62 1.83 -13.77 -0.22
N LYS A 63 2.08 -14.76 0.64
CA LYS A 63 2.78 -14.53 1.91
C LYS A 63 4.26 -14.31 1.62
N SER A 64 4.68 -13.08 1.37
CA SER A 64 6.10 -12.76 1.38
C SER A 64 6.59 -12.84 2.83
N ASN A 65 7.61 -13.67 3.08
CA ASN A 65 8.28 -13.70 4.38
C ASN A 65 9.19 -12.48 4.59
N LEU A 66 9.38 -11.65 3.56
CA LEU A 66 10.02 -10.35 3.69
C LEU A 66 9.00 -9.38 4.28
N GLY A 67 9.35 -8.76 5.42
CA GLY A 67 8.55 -7.69 6.00
C GLY A 67 8.33 -6.53 5.03
N TYR A 68 7.38 -5.66 5.35
CA TYR A 68 7.04 -4.51 4.52
C TYR A 68 8.15 -3.47 4.52
N ARG A 69 8.45 -2.89 3.35
CA ARG A 69 9.51 -1.88 3.21
C ARG A 69 9.02 -0.49 3.62
N ASN A 70 7.74 -0.19 3.38
CA ASN A 70 7.13 1.11 3.69
C ASN A 70 5.67 0.96 4.17
N LEU A 71 5.11 2.06 4.68
CA LEU A 71 3.73 2.09 5.18
C LEU A 71 2.70 1.95 4.05
N SER A 72 3.01 2.41 2.84
CA SER A 72 2.13 2.30 1.68
C SER A 72 1.92 0.84 1.27
N GLU A 73 2.99 0.06 1.20
CA GLU A 73 2.96 -1.38 0.90
C GLU A 73 2.21 -2.15 1.99
N LEU A 74 2.44 -1.79 3.26
CA LEU A 74 1.67 -2.35 4.37
C LEU A 74 0.18 -2.03 4.22
N ALA A 75 -0.18 -0.78 3.94
CA ALA A 75 -1.56 -0.34 3.77
C ALA A 75 -2.24 -1.08 2.60
N GLU A 76 -1.58 -1.16 1.45
CA GLU A 76 -2.07 -1.87 0.27
C GLU A 76 -2.28 -3.37 0.56
N ALA A 77 -1.31 -4.02 1.20
CA ALA A 77 -1.43 -5.43 1.58
C ALA A 77 -2.56 -5.65 2.58
N THR A 78 -2.74 -4.76 3.55
CA THR A 78 -3.87 -4.84 4.49
C THR A 78 -5.21 -4.63 3.79
N TYR A 79 -5.29 -3.69 2.85
CA TYR A 79 -6.49 -3.43 2.06
C TYR A 79 -6.88 -4.65 1.22
N LYS A 80 -5.94 -5.20 0.44
CA LYS A 80 -6.16 -6.41 -0.37
C LYS A 80 -6.60 -7.61 0.47
N LYS A 81 -6.04 -7.76 1.68
CA LYS A 81 -6.39 -8.82 2.61
C LYS A 81 -7.80 -8.69 3.20
N GLU A 82 -8.26 -7.46 3.46
CA GLU A 82 -9.63 -7.27 3.94
C GLU A 82 -10.63 -7.40 2.79
N LEU A 83 -10.29 -6.94 1.58
CA LEU A 83 -11.10 -7.17 0.38
C LEU A 83 -11.31 -8.66 0.08
N SER A 84 -10.29 -9.51 0.26
CA SER A 84 -10.43 -10.95 -0.01
C SER A 84 -11.37 -11.69 0.94
N LYS A 85 -11.77 -11.07 2.06
CA LYS A 85 -12.77 -11.62 2.98
C LYS A 85 -14.16 -11.02 2.78
N LEU A 86 -14.26 -9.93 2.03
CA LEU A 86 -15.51 -9.25 1.81
C LEU A 86 -16.31 -10.04 0.77
N THR A 87 -17.48 -10.53 1.16
CA THR A 87 -18.44 -11.16 0.27
C THR A 87 -19.52 -10.14 -0.09
N LEU A 88 -19.72 -9.88 -1.39
CA LEU A 88 -20.76 -8.98 -1.86
C LEU A 88 -22.09 -9.75 -1.99
N ASP A 89 -23.14 -9.24 -1.34
CA ASP A 89 -24.51 -9.72 -1.54
C ASP A 89 -25.12 -9.03 -2.77
N GLN A 90 -25.20 -9.77 -3.87
CA GLN A 90 -25.69 -9.26 -5.16
C GLN A 90 -27.16 -8.85 -5.09
N ASP A 91 -27.98 -9.59 -4.34
CA ASP A 91 -29.42 -9.30 -4.22
C ASP A 91 -29.65 -8.00 -3.45
N LYS A 92 -28.89 -7.79 -2.38
CA LYS A 92 -28.90 -6.52 -1.65
C LYS A 92 -28.44 -5.36 -2.53
N TYR A 93 -27.39 -5.56 -3.33
CA TYR A 93 -26.87 -4.54 -4.24
C TYR A 93 -27.87 -4.16 -5.35
N LEU A 94 -28.53 -5.14 -5.98
CA LEU A 94 -29.53 -4.87 -7.02
C LEU A 94 -30.75 -4.13 -6.45
N LYS A 95 -31.20 -4.52 -5.25
CA LYS A 95 -32.28 -3.82 -4.53
C LYS A 95 -31.90 -2.38 -4.19
N SER A 96 -30.66 -2.14 -3.73
CA SER A 96 -30.21 -0.79 -3.40
C SER A 96 -30.00 0.08 -4.64
N MET A 97 -29.51 -0.48 -5.75
CA MET A 97 -29.40 0.22 -7.03
C MET A 97 -30.76 0.71 -7.55
N GLN A 98 -31.78 -0.15 -7.49
CA GLN A 98 -33.14 0.24 -7.89
C GLN A 98 -33.73 1.32 -6.99
N ALA A 99 -33.45 1.28 -5.68
CA ALA A 99 -33.90 2.29 -4.72
C ALA A 99 -33.11 3.61 -4.81
N SER A 100 -31.82 3.54 -5.16
CA SER A 100 -30.90 4.68 -5.14
C SER A 100 -31.00 5.57 -6.37
N SER A 101 -31.53 5.09 -7.51
CA SER A 101 -31.73 5.94 -8.71
C SER A 101 -32.67 7.12 -8.45
N MET A 102 -33.47 7.05 -7.38
CA MET A 102 -34.46 8.05 -6.99
C MET A 102 -33.97 9.01 -5.89
N GLN A 103 -32.77 8.82 -5.33
CA GLN A 103 -32.28 9.62 -4.19
C GLN A 103 -31.04 10.46 -4.52
N PRO A 104 -30.94 11.68 -3.95
CA PRO A 104 -29.77 12.53 -4.11
C PRO A 104 -28.53 11.90 -3.44
N PRO A 105 -27.31 12.15 -3.96
CA PRO A 105 -26.08 11.43 -3.59
C PRO A 105 -25.62 11.62 -2.14
N TYR A 106 -26.29 12.46 -1.35
CA TYR A 106 -25.88 12.83 0.01
C TYR A 106 -26.80 12.27 1.11
N SER A 107 -27.89 11.58 0.76
CA SER A 107 -28.83 10.99 1.72
C SER A 107 -28.70 9.47 1.76
N ILE A 108 -27.54 8.96 2.16
CA ILE A 108 -27.32 7.51 2.31
C ILE A 108 -27.84 7.10 3.68
N VAL A 109 -28.99 6.42 3.72
CA VAL A 109 -29.50 5.76 4.92
C VAL A 109 -29.06 4.30 4.87
N LEU A 110 -28.11 3.93 5.73
CA LEU A 110 -27.68 2.54 5.88
C LEU A 110 -28.64 1.77 6.77
N ALA A 111 -28.85 0.49 6.45
CA ALA A 111 -29.57 -0.41 7.35
C ALA A 111 -28.78 -0.59 8.66
N PRO A 112 -29.45 -0.70 9.81
CA PRO A 112 -28.77 -0.89 11.10
C PRO A 112 -27.94 -2.18 11.12
N GLU A 113 -28.39 -3.23 10.42
CA GLU A 113 -27.68 -4.50 10.28
C GLU A 113 -26.29 -4.31 9.65
N ASP A 114 -26.17 -3.46 8.63
CA ASP A 114 -24.91 -3.22 7.94
C ASP A 114 -23.93 -2.45 8.84
N ILE A 115 -24.44 -1.51 9.64
CA ILE A 115 -23.66 -0.77 10.63
C ILE A 115 -23.13 -1.73 11.71
N GLU A 116 -23.98 -2.62 12.22
CA GLU A 116 -23.59 -3.63 13.20
C GLU A 116 -22.55 -4.61 12.66
N ALA A 117 -22.70 -5.07 11.40
CA ALA A 117 -21.74 -5.95 10.75
C ALA A 117 -20.34 -5.29 10.66
N VAL A 118 -20.28 -4.01 10.28
CA VAL A 118 -19.01 -3.25 10.26
C VAL A 118 -18.42 -3.11 11.67
N ALA A 119 -19.25 -2.75 12.65
CA ALA A 119 -18.80 -2.60 14.04
C ALA A 119 -18.27 -3.91 14.62
N GLN A 120 -18.93 -5.03 14.33
CA GLN A 120 -18.49 -6.37 14.73
C GLN A 120 -17.15 -6.74 14.09
N GLY A 121 -17.00 -6.51 12.78
CA GLY A 121 -15.73 -6.76 12.07
C GLY A 121 -14.55 -5.99 12.68
N LEU A 122 -14.77 -4.75 13.11
CA LEU A 122 -13.76 -3.93 13.79
C LEU A 122 -13.41 -4.48 15.18
N ARG A 123 -14.40 -4.92 15.97
CA ARG A 123 -14.18 -5.56 17.28
C ARG A 123 -13.37 -6.85 17.14
N GLU A 124 -13.76 -7.73 16.22
CA GLU A 124 -13.03 -8.98 15.97
C GLU A 124 -11.59 -8.74 15.51
N ALA A 125 -11.35 -7.72 14.68
CA ALA A 125 -10.01 -7.34 14.26
C ALA A 125 -9.15 -6.88 15.45
N SER A 126 -9.75 -6.13 16.39
CA SER A 126 -9.10 -5.68 17.62
C SER A 126 -8.73 -6.86 18.53
N GLU A 127 -9.68 -7.77 18.78
CA GLU A 127 -9.45 -8.96 19.61
C GLU A 127 -8.36 -9.86 19.04
N ARG A 128 -8.36 -10.08 17.71
CA ARG A 128 -7.31 -10.84 17.03
C ARG A 128 -5.92 -10.21 17.23
N ARG A 129 -5.83 -8.88 17.25
CA ARG A 129 -4.56 -8.17 17.54
C ARG A 129 -4.16 -8.34 19.01
N GLN A 130 -5.11 -8.32 19.94
CA GLN A 130 -4.84 -8.51 21.36
C GLN A 130 -4.35 -9.93 21.67
N LYS A 131 -5.00 -10.97 21.12
CA LYS A 131 -4.61 -12.38 21.32
C LYS A 131 -3.21 -12.72 20.81
N ARG A 132 -2.71 -11.98 19.80
CA ARG A 132 -1.35 -12.16 19.24
C ARG A 132 -0.23 -11.60 20.11
N ARG A 133 -0.55 -10.86 21.18
CA ARG A 133 0.46 -10.38 22.12
C ARG A 133 1.03 -11.60 22.85
N ARG A 134 2.32 -11.87 22.63
CA ARG A 134 3.01 -12.97 23.31
C ARG A 134 3.07 -12.66 24.81
N VAL A 135 2.45 -13.51 25.62
CA VAL A 135 2.69 -13.55 27.07
C VAL A 135 4.12 -14.03 27.28
N GLY A 136 4.83 -13.36 28.18
CA GLY A 136 6.28 -13.40 28.21
C GLY A 136 6.87 -14.77 28.52
N ASP A 137 7.99 -15.06 27.86
CA ASP A 137 8.88 -16.18 28.17
C ASP A 137 9.43 -16.05 29.61
N GLY A 138 9.43 -17.14 30.36
CA GLY A 138 9.68 -17.25 31.80
C GLY A 138 11.14 -17.07 32.23
N GLY A 139 11.92 -16.31 31.46
CA GLY A 139 13.31 -16.00 31.80
C GLY A 139 13.43 -15.24 33.12
N LEU A 140 14.53 -15.46 33.82
CA LEU A 140 14.90 -14.74 35.05
C LEU A 140 15.28 -13.29 34.72
N TYR A 141 14.26 -12.45 34.53
CA TYR A 141 14.43 -11.01 34.35
C TYR A 141 14.08 -10.28 35.65
N MET A 142 14.93 -9.33 36.04
CA MET A 142 14.69 -8.45 37.20
C MET A 142 13.38 -7.65 37.07
N ASN A 143 13.03 -7.20 35.86
CA ASN A 143 11.78 -6.48 35.57
C ASN A 143 11.40 -6.61 34.08
N ASP A 144 10.17 -6.22 33.71
CA ASP A 144 9.68 -6.35 32.32
C ASP A 144 10.44 -5.43 31.33
N ARG A 145 10.92 -4.26 31.79
CA ARG A 145 11.74 -3.39 30.93
C ARG A 145 13.07 -4.03 30.56
N ASN A 146 13.73 -4.67 31.52
CA ASN A 146 14.98 -5.40 31.36
C ASN A 146 14.74 -6.63 30.45
N ARG A 147 13.61 -7.32 30.61
CA ARG A 147 13.18 -8.37 29.67
C ARG A 147 13.07 -7.86 28.22
N GLN A 148 12.35 -6.76 28.00
CA GLN A 148 12.19 -6.18 26.66
C GLN A 148 13.52 -5.71 26.06
N PHE A 149 14.41 -5.17 26.89
CA PHE A 149 15.75 -4.78 26.47
C PHE A 149 16.60 -5.97 26.03
N ASN A 150 16.67 -7.04 26.84
CA ASN A 150 17.41 -8.26 26.46
C ASN A 150 16.83 -8.92 25.21
N LEU A 151 15.50 -8.96 25.07
CA LEU A 151 14.86 -9.45 23.85
C LEU A 151 15.25 -8.62 22.62
N LYS A 152 15.43 -7.30 22.78
CA LYS A 152 15.92 -6.43 21.71
C LYS A 152 17.37 -6.74 21.38
N LEU A 153 18.24 -6.89 22.38
CA LEU A 153 19.64 -7.27 22.16
C LEU A 153 19.76 -8.62 21.45
N ASN A 154 18.99 -9.63 21.85
CA ASN A 154 18.99 -10.94 21.20
C ASN A 154 18.55 -10.89 19.73
N ARG A 155 17.69 -9.94 19.34
CA ARG A 155 17.29 -9.77 17.93
C ARG A 155 18.42 -9.23 17.06
N GLU A 156 19.21 -8.30 17.59
CA GLU A 156 20.29 -7.63 16.85
C GLU A 156 21.59 -8.44 16.91
N PHE A 157 21.94 -8.96 18.08
CA PHE A 157 23.25 -9.56 18.37
C PHE A 157 23.19 -11.06 18.68
N GLY A 158 22.01 -11.62 18.95
CA GLY A 158 21.85 -13.04 19.26
C GLY A 158 22.04 -13.98 18.06
N LYS A 159 22.29 -13.42 16.88
CA LYS A 159 22.78 -14.15 15.70
C LYS A 159 24.30 -14.05 15.62
N SER A 160 25.00 -14.44 16.67
CA SER A 160 26.43 -14.73 16.58
C SER A 160 26.61 -16.18 16.14
N VAL A 161 26.94 -16.35 14.85
CA VAL A 161 27.67 -17.48 14.23
C VAL A 161 27.27 -18.89 14.67
N ASP A 162 26.56 -19.58 13.77
CA ASP A 162 26.90 -20.95 13.36
C ASP A 162 27.22 -20.89 11.86
#